data_AF-A0A3C0ICM3-F1
#
_entry.id   AF-A0A3C0ICM3-F1
#
_cell.length_a   1.000
_cell.length_b   1.000
_cell.length_c   1.000
_cell.angle_alpha   90.00
_cell.angle_beta   90.00
_cell.angle_gamma   90.00
#
_symmetry.space_group_name_H-M   'P 1'
#
loop_
_entity.id
_entity.type
_entity.pdbx_description
1 polymer ?
#
loop_
_entity_poly.entity_id
_entity_poly.type
_entity_poly.pdbx_seq_one_letter_code
_entity_poly.pdbx_strand_id
1 'polypeptide(L)'
;MKHLRYLLDYGAALVNYVVNIFVAIFHETPFAVKSLFFLVGFVLTASNSSGSKNQIALLCKNLKLKPIHLGYEAGFYTQRKTLENVVLPPNYTLEGKLVRTLRYENIAKAVERRYCLPEHIILAMIMQETMGEECLPNRSKYNKWGDGGFGLCHTQGITAEEYGLNTVCNSSCGEAESKYVCYKHAKTLGEAITYRDNCDMTKMHRRDDRLHPILNLDMVGRMMSRKKGSVREKVQHFRGGSYEQRAQYWTRVKEYWNALNNDRTLEKAEEAFNKLNKAMLINGKKPKNPFEAYIKYYADENMNYGLWKYAAMGACENCCSN
;
A
#
# COMPACT_ATOMS: atom_id res chain seq x y z
N MET A 1 -12.42 43.17 22.03
CA MET A 1 -11.33 42.17 22.20
C MET A 1 -11.34 41.43 23.54
N LYS A 2 -11.59 42.06 24.70
CA LYS A 2 -11.63 41.35 26.01
C LYS A 2 -12.76 40.30 26.15
N HIS A 3 -13.93 40.54 25.56
CA HIS A 3 -15.05 39.58 25.59
C HIS A 3 -14.85 38.34 24.71
N LEU A 4 -14.02 38.42 23.66
CA LEU A 4 -13.74 37.28 22.78
C LEU A 4 -12.78 36.28 23.44
N ARG A 5 -11.87 36.77 24.30
CA ARG A 5 -10.95 35.93 25.08
C ARG A 5 -11.70 35.11 26.14
N TYR A 6 -12.70 35.71 26.78
CA TYR A 6 -13.54 35.04 27.78
C TYR A 6 -14.35 33.86 27.19
N LEU A 7 -14.84 34.00 25.95
CA LEU A 7 -15.56 32.93 25.25
C LEU A 7 -14.63 31.79 24.81
N LEU A 8 -13.38 32.10 24.44
CA LEU A 8 -12.37 31.09 24.08
C LEU A 8 -11.89 30.31 25.30
N ASP A 9 -11.68 30.99 26.43
CA ASP A 9 -11.24 30.36 27.67
C ASP A 9 -12.35 29.47 28.29
N TYR A 10 -13.62 29.90 28.23
CA TYR A 10 -14.76 29.05 28.62
C TYR A 10 -14.96 27.86 27.70
N GLY A 11 -14.74 28.03 26.38
CA GLY A 11 -14.79 26.93 25.41
C GLY A 11 -13.74 25.86 25.68
N ALA A 12 -12.50 26.27 25.99
CA ALA A 12 -11.42 25.33 26.32
C ALA A 12 -11.67 24.59 27.65
N ALA A 13 -12.22 25.27 28.66
CA ALA A 13 -12.58 24.65 29.93
C ALA A 13 -13.72 23.63 29.78
N LEU A 14 -14.74 23.94 28.96
CA LEU A 14 -15.86 23.04 28.69
C LEU A 14 -15.40 21.80 27.91
N VAL A 15 -14.51 21.96 26.92
CA VAL A 15 -13.93 20.84 26.17
C VAL A 15 -13.13 19.93 27.10
N ASN A 16 -12.27 20.48 27.96
CA ASN A 16 -11.51 19.68 28.92
C ASN A 16 -12.41 18.96 29.94
N TYR A 17 -13.48 19.61 30.41
CA TYR A 17 -14.45 19.00 31.32
C TYR A 17 -15.18 17.81 30.66
N VAL A 18 -15.61 17.98 29.41
CA VAL A 18 -16.24 16.92 28.62
C VAL A 18 -15.24 15.77 28.37
N VAL A 19 -14.01 16.07 27.96
CA VAL A 19 -12.97 15.05 27.75
C VAL A 19 -12.69 14.26 29.02
N ASN A 20 -12.60 14.92 30.18
CA ASN A 20 -12.35 14.23 31.46
C ASN A 20 -13.52 13.35 31.90
N ILE A 21 -14.78 13.77 31.66
CA ILE A 21 -15.96 12.93 31.87
C ILE A 21 -15.92 11.71 30.93
N PHE A 22 -15.56 11.91 29.66
CA PHE A 22 -15.44 10.81 28.70
C PHE A 22 -14.36 9.80 29.10
N VAL A 23 -13.20 10.26 29.58
CA VAL A 23 -12.11 9.38 30.05
C VAL A 23 -12.55 8.58 31.28
N ALA A 24 -13.28 9.21 32.22
CA ALA A 24 -13.80 8.52 33.41
C ALA A 24 -14.83 7.43 33.04
N ILE A 25 -15.74 7.71 32.09
CA ILE A 25 -16.76 6.75 31.64
C ILE A 25 -16.14 5.61 30.80
N PHE A 26 -15.02 5.86 30.12
CA PHE A 26 -14.34 4.87 29.27
C PHE A 26 -13.62 3.77 30.06
N HIS A 27 -13.25 4.03 31.32
CA HIS A 27 -12.55 3.06 32.16
C HIS A 27 -13.46 1.99 32.76
N GLU A 28 -14.77 2.24 32.91
CA GLU A 28 -15.68 1.34 33.63
C GLU A 28 -16.76 0.65 32.77
N THR A 29 -16.81 0.89 31.45
CA THR A 29 -17.90 0.38 30.60
C THR A 29 -17.54 -0.90 29.80
N PRO A 30 -18.49 -1.86 29.65
CA PRO A 30 -18.32 -3.05 28.82
C PRO A 30 -18.08 -2.72 27.34
N PHE A 31 -17.39 -3.62 26.63
CA PHE A 31 -16.93 -3.43 25.24
C PHE A 31 -18.04 -3.02 24.25
N ALA A 32 -19.28 -3.47 24.45
CA ALA A 32 -20.41 -3.14 23.58
C ALA A 32 -20.82 -1.65 23.64
N VAL A 33 -20.61 -0.98 24.77
CA VAL A 33 -20.95 0.45 24.96
C VAL A 33 -19.85 1.34 24.36
N LYS A 34 -18.59 0.88 24.37
CA LYS A 34 -17.45 1.57 23.74
C LYS A 34 -17.64 1.72 22.23
N SER A 35 -18.23 0.72 21.58
CA SER A 35 -18.57 0.75 20.14
C SER A 35 -19.63 1.80 19.80
N LEU A 36 -20.60 2.04 20.69
CA LEU A 36 -21.67 3.01 20.48
C LEU A 36 -21.17 4.45 20.64
N PHE A 37 -20.30 4.71 21.63
CA PHE A 37 -19.68 6.03 21.81
C PHE A 37 -18.71 6.41 20.70
N PHE A 38 -18.00 5.43 20.12
CA PHE A 38 -17.17 5.66 18.92
C PHE A 38 -18.03 6.09 17.72
N LEU A 39 -19.22 5.51 17.56
CA LEU A 39 -20.15 5.87 16.50
C LEU A 39 -20.66 7.31 16.65
N VAL A 40 -21.00 7.74 17.87
CA VAL A 40 -21.54 9.08 18.16
C VAL A 40 -20.46 10.17 18.03
N GLY A 41 -19.22 9.90 18.45
CA GLY A 41 -18.09 10.81 18.21
C GLY A 41 -17.77 11.01 16.73
N PHE A 42 -17.99 9.97 15.91
CA PHE A 42 -17.80 10.03 14.46
C PHE A 42 -18.87 10.88 13.75
N VAL A 43 -20.12 10.81 14.21
CA VAL A 43 -21.22 11.63 13.67
C VAL A 43 -21.04 13.13 13.98
N LEU A 44 -20.48 13.47 15.14
CA LEU A 44 -20.24 14.86 15.55
C LEU A 44 -19.00 15.49 14.88
N THR A 45 -18.02 14.69 14.46
CA THR A 45 -16.87 15.18 13.67
C THR A 45 -17.20 15.29 12.18
N ALA A 46 -18.07 14.43 11.65
CA ALA A 46 -18.53 14.50 10.27
C ALA A 46 -19.40 15.74 9.95
N SER A 47 -20.06 16.32 10.96
CA SER A 47 -20.97 17.47 10.80
C SER A 47 -20.26 18.82 10.63
N ASN A 48 -18.95 18.90 10.87
CA ASN A 48 -18.12 20.09 10.56
C ASN A 48 -17.31 19.95 9.23
N SER A 49 -17.66 19.00 8.36
CA SER A 49 -16.81 18.59 7.22
C SER A 49 -16.96 19.37 5.90
N SER A 50 -17.81 20.41 5.83
CA SER A 50 -18.01 21.14 4.57
C SER A 50 -16.75 21.86 4.08
N GLY A 51 -15.89 22.34 4.98
CA GLY A 51 -14.56 22.89 4.65
C GLY A 51 -13.53 21.82 4.27
N SER A 52 -13.61 20.64 4.90
CA SER A 52 -12.69 19.51 4.68
C SER A 52 -12.88 18.85 3.31
N LYS A 53 -14.13 18.66 2.87
CA LYS A 53 -14.42 18.02 1.57
C LYS A 53 -13.87 18.82 0.39
N ASN A 54 -13.99 20.15 0.43
CA ASN A 54 -13.46 21.03 -0.62
C ASN A 54 -11.92 21.03 -0.66
N GLN A 55 -11.23 20.95 0.48
CA GLN A 55 -9.77 20.79 0.51
C GLN A 55 -9.31 19.42 -0.01
N ILE A 56 -9.97 18.32 0.39
CA ILE A 56 -9.65 16.97 -0.10
C ILE A 56 -9.89 16.86 -1.61
N ALA A 57 -10.99 17.42 -2.11
CA ALA A 57 -11.29 17.45 -3.55
C ALA A 57 -10.26 18.26 -4.35
N LEU A 58 -9.79 19.40 -3.81
CA LEU A 58 -8.74 20.21 -4.44
C LEU A 58 -7.38 19.48 -4.44
N LEU A 59 -7.05 18.75 -3.37
CA LEU A 59 -5.82 17.98 -3.26
C LEU A 59 -5.80 16.75 -4.18
N CYS A 60 -6.94 16.10 -4.41
CA CYS A 60 -7.08 15.04 -5.41
C CYS A 60 -6.80 15.51 -6.85
N LYS A 61 -6.83 16.82 -7.14
CA LYS A 61 -6.40 17.35 -8.45
C LYS A 61 -4.90 17.27 -8.64
N ASN A 62 -4.12 17.31 -7.56
CA ASN A 62 -2.67 17.21 -7.64
C ASN A 62 -2.21 15.77 -7.36
N LEU A 63 -2.36 14.90 -8.36
CA LEU A 63 -1.92 13.50 -8.32
C LEU A 63 -0.40 13.33 -8.09
N LYS A 64 0.38 14.41 -7.96
CA LYS A 64 1.77 14.37 -7.53
C LYS A 64 1.95 14.40 -6.00
N LEU A 65 0.92 14.74 -5.22
CA LEU A 65 1.00 14.72 -3.77
C LEU A 65 0.81 13.30 -3.22
N LYS A 66 1.76 12.83 -2.41
CA LYS A 66 1.63 11.56 -1.69
C LYS A 66 0.58 11.62 -0.57
N PRO A 67 0.00 10.48 -0.15
CA PRO A 67 -1.09 10.44 0.82
C PRO A 67 -0.78 11.14 2.14
N ILE A 68 0.48 11.15 2.60
CA ILE A 68 0.84 11.84 3.85
C ILE A 68 0.61 13.35 3.81
N HIS A 69 0.68 13.96 2.63
CA HIS A 69 0.29 15.36 2.43
C HIS A 69 -1.23 15.57 2.50
N LEU A 70 -2.00 14.48 2.55
CA LEU A 70 -3.46 14.44 2.63
C LEU A 70 -3.93 13.96 4.01
N GLY A 71 -3.06 13.96 5.03
CA GLY A 71 -3.38 13.57 6.40
C GLY A 71 -3.16 12.09 6.74
N TYR A 72 -2.55 11.31 5.83
CA TYR A 72 -2.15 9.94 6.14
C TYR A 72 -0.88 9.93 7.02
N GLU A 73 -0.93 9.27 8.16
CA GLU A 73 0.25 9.06 9.00
C GLU A 73 0.63 7.59 8.97
N ALA A 74 1.80 7.28 8.42
CA ALA A 74 2.40 5.96 8.55
C ALA A 74 2.74 5.73 10.03
N GLY A 75 2.05 4.81 10.68
CA GLY A 75 2.36 4.43 12.05
C GLY A 75 2.24 2.93 12.21
N PHE A 76 3.27 2.33 12.81
CA PHE A 76 3.23 0.93 13.22
C PHE A 76 2.41 0.84 14.50
N TYR A 77 1.20 0.30 14.37
CA TYR A 77 0.27 0.15 15.47
C TYR A 77 -0.07 -1.33 15.64
N THR A 78 0.81 -2.17 16.20
CA THR A 78 0.43 -3.37 16.98
C THR A 78 1.62 -4.24 17.42
N GLN A 79 1.34 -5.11 18.40
CA GLN A 79 2.12 -6.32 18.70
C GLN A 79 2.28 -7.17 17.44
N ARG A 80 3.53 -7.35 17.02
CA ARG A 80 3.89 -8.20 15.88
C ARG A 80 3.46 -9.64 16.17
N LYS A 81 2.59 -10.20 15.34
CA LYS A 81 2.30 -11.64 15.38
C LYS A 81 3.53 -12.40 14.91
N THR A 82 3.76 -13.61 15.42
CA THR A 82 4.78 -14.51 14.87
C THR A 82 4.18 -15.37 13.78
N LEU A 83 4.90 -15.54 12.67
CA LEU A 83 4.61 -16.50 11.61
C LEU A 83 5.80 -17.43 11.51
N GLU A 84 5.58 -18.71 11.78
CA GLU A 84 6.63 -19.71 11.93
C GLU A 84 6.40 -20.88 10.98
N ASN A 85 7.49 -21.51 10.51
CA ASN A 85 7.49 -22.69 9.65
C ASN A 85 6.69 -22.53 8.34
N VAL A 86 6.62 -21.31 7.80
CA VAL A 86 5.99 -21.06 6.51
C VAL A 86 6.92 -21.46 5.37
N VAL A 87 6.39 -22.23 4.42
CA VAL A 87 7.06 -22.66 3.19
C VAL A 87 6.25 -22.17 2.01
N LEU A 88 6.83 -21.27 1.22
CA LEU A 88 6.14 -20.70 0.05
C LEU A 88 6.38 -21.58 -1.19
N PRO A 89 5.38 -21.75 -2.07
CA PRO A 89 5.62 -22.30 -3.39
C PRO A 89 6.67 -21.47 -4.15
N PRO A 90 7.39 -22.06 -5.12
CA PRO A 90 8.41 -21.33 -5.87
C PRO A 90 7.83 -20.10 -6.58
N ASN A 91 8.52 -18.96 -6.50
CA ASN A 91 8.03 -17.67 -6.99
C ASN A 91 7.87 -17.59 -8.53
N TYR A 92 8.44 -18.54 -9.27
CA TYR A 92 8.30 -18.65 -10.72
C TYR A 92 7.04 -19.43 -11.15
N THR A 93 6.36 -20.15 -10.25
CA THR A 93 5.06 -20.80 -10.57
C THR A 93 3.91 -19.82 -10.36
N LEU A 94 2.77 -20.09 -11.00
CA LEU A 94 1.57 -19.24 -10.85
C LEU A 94 1.08 -19.21 -9.39
N GLU A 95 1.06 -20.36 -8.72
CA GLU A 95 0.65 -20.52 -7.33
C GLU A 95 1.55 -19.70 -6.39
N GLY A 96 2.87 -19.76 -6.59
CA GLY A 96 3.81 -18.99 -5.79
C GLY A 96 3.62 -17.48 -5.94
N LYS A 97 3.38 -17.01 -7.18
CA LYS A 97 3.07 -15.60 -7.44
C LYS A 97 1.76 -15.16 -6.78
N LEU A 98 0.71 -15.99 -6.88
CA LEU A 98 -0.61 -15.72 -6.29
C LEU A 98 -0.50 -15.59 -4.76
N VAL A 99 0.05 -16.61 -4.09
CA VAL A 99 0.21 -16.62 -2.62
C VAL A 99 0.98 -15.38 -2.14
N ARG A 100 2.12 -15.06 -2.78
CA ARG A 100 2.96 -13.92 -2.38
C ARG A 100 2.27 -12.58 -2.59
N THR A 101 1.48 -12.47 -3.66
CA THR A 101 0.85 -11.20 -4.05
C THR A 101 -0.45 -10.94 -3.28
N LEU A 102 -1.23 -11.97 -2.99
CA LEU A 102 -2.48 -11.85 -2.21
C LEU A 102 -2.25 -11.30 -0.78
N ARG A 103 -1.01 -11.36 -0.27
CA ARG A 103 -0.60 -10.64 0.94
C ARG A 103 -0.94 -9.14 0.92
N TYR A 104 -1.03 -8.52 -0.26
CA TYR A 104 -1.30 -7.10 -0.45
C TYR A 104 -2.72 -6.81 -0.91
N GLU A 105 -3.60 -7.80 -0.93
CA GLU A 105 -4.94 -7.67 -1.50
C GLU A 105 -5.73 -6.52 -0.85
N ASN A 106 -5.70 -6.39 0.47
CA ASN A 106 -6.42 -5.32 1.16
C ASN A 106 -5.85 -3.91 0.85
N ILE A 107 -4.54 -3.78 0.65
CA ILE A 107 -3.93 -2.51 0.20
C ILE A 107 -4.34 -2.22 -1.24
N ALA A 108 -4.18 -3.20 -2.15
CA ALA A 108 -4.52 -3.07 -3.55
C ALA A 108 -5.99 -2.69 -3.73
N LYS A 109 -6.92 -3.36 -3.04
CA LYS A 109 -8.36 -3.03 -3.06
C LYS A 109 -8.64 -1.61 -2.58
N ALA A 110 -7.97 -1.15 -1.52
CA ALA A 110 -8.13 0.22 -1.04
C ALA A 110 -7.66 1.25 -2.09
N VAL A 111 -6.52 0.99 -2.74
CA VAL A 111 -5.98 1.83 -3.82
C VAL A 111 -6.87 1.81 -5.05
N GLU A 112 -7.28 0.62 -5.51
CA GLU A 112 -8.12 0.44 -6.70
C GLU A 112 -9.47 1.14 -6.52
N ARG A 113 -10.11 1.00 -5.36
CA ARG A 113 -11.33 1.75 -5.00
C ARG A 113 -11.08 3.25 -4.98
N ARG A 114 -9.96 3.69 -4.40
CA ARG A 114 -9.62 5.12 -4.35
C ARG A 114 -9.51 5.73 -5.75
N TYR A 115 -8.94 5.02 -6.71
CA TYR A 115 -8.67 5.54 -8.05
C TYR A 115 -9.62 5.01 -9.13
N CYS A 116 -10.70 4.33 -8.74
CA CYS A 116 -11.66 3.71 -9.64
C CYS A 116 -11.01 2.83 -10.72
N LEU A 117 -10.08 1.99 -10.26
CA LEU A 117 -9.45 0.96 -11.07
C LEU A 117 -10.19 -0.37 -10.86
N PRO A 118 -10.19 -1.27 -11.86
CA PRO A 118 -10.77 -2.59 -11.69
C PRO A 118 -10.11 -3.37 -10.56
N GLU A 119 -10.90 -4.18 -9.86
CA GLU A 119 -10.40 -5.04 -8.79
C GLU A 119 -9.32 -6.00 -9.31
N HIS A 120 -8.26 -6.17 -8.51
CA HIS A 120 -7.10 -7.04 -8.77
C HIS A 120 -6.15 -6.61 -9.90
N ILE A 121 -6.36 -5.47 -10.55
CA ILE A 121 -5.44 -5.02 -11.61
C ILE A 121 -4.05 -4.67 -11.06
N ILE A 122 -3.99 -4.07 -9.87
CA ILE A 122 -2.71 -3.73 -9.23
C ILE A 122 -2.02 -5.00 -8.76
N LEU A 123 -2.75 -5.97 -8.20
CA LEU A 123 -2.17 -7.29 -7.85
C LEU A 123 -1.58 -7.98 -9.09
N ALA A 124 -2.27 -7.93 -10.23
CA ALA A 124 -1.75 -8.49 -11.47
C ALA A 124 -0.43 -7.80 -11.92
N MET A 125 -0.30 -6.49 -11.69
CA MET A 125 0.95 -5.76 -11.92
C MET A 125 2.05 -6.18 -10.95
N ILE A 126 1.74 -6.38 -9.66
CA ILE A 126 2.70 -6.91 -8.67
C ILE A 126 3.23 -8.29 -9.09
N MET A 127 2.35 -9.19 -9.54
CA MET A 127 2.75 -10.52 -10.03
C MET A 127 3.71 -10.44 -11.23
N GLN A 128 3.50 -9.46 -12.10
CA GLN A 128 4.32 -9.22 -13.28
C GLN A 128 5.66 -8.56 -12.95
N GLU A 129 5.69 -7.62 -12.00
CA GLU A 129 6.90 -6.86 -11.65
C GLU A 129 7.78 -7.63 -10.68
N THR A 130 7.23 -8.05 -9.54
CA THR A 130 8.03 -8.55 -8.40
C THR A 130 7.67 -9.95 -7.97
N MET A 131 6.62 -10.56 -8.54
CA MET A 131 6.09 -11.84 -8.06
C MET A 131 5.62 -11.76 -6.59
N GLY A 132 5.31 -10.54 -6.12
CA GLY A 132 4.92 -10.26 -4.74
C GLY A 132 6.09 -10.09 -3.77
N GLU A 133 7.32 -9.85 -4.22
CA GLU A 133 8.49 -9.64 -3.37
C GLU A 133 8.86 -8.15 -3.23
N GLU A 134 8.78 -7.62 -2.01
CA GLU A 134 8.93 -6.18 -1.70
C GLU A 134 10.33 -5.62 -2.00
N CYS A 135 11.36 -6.42 -1.69
CA CYS A 135 12.75 -6.03 -1.80
C CYS A 135 13.43 -6.63 -3.05
N LEU A 136 12.68 -7.15 -4.02
CA LEU A 136 13.27 -7.63 -5.26
C LEU A 136 13.73 -6.41 -6.07
N PRO A 137 15.04 -6.24 -6.34
CA PRO A 137 15.47 -5.23 -7.30
C PRO A 137 15.10 -5.67 -8.72
N ASN A 138 14.86 -4.70 -9.61
CA ASN A 138 14.64 -4.97 -11.03
C ASN A 138 15.94 -5.37 -11.77
N ARG A 139 16.49 -6.54 -11.42
CA ARG A 139 17.81 -7.02 -11.88
C ARG A 139 17.87 -7.16 -13.39
N SER A 140 19.04 -6.89 -13.95
CA SER A 140 19.36 -7.24 -15.34
C SER A 140 20.57 -8.17 -15.39
N LYS A 141 20.82 -8.79 -16.55
CA LYS A 141 22.02 -9.61 -16.76
C LYS A 141 23.34 -8.85 -16.55
N TYR A 142 23.31 -7.52 -16.64
CA TYR A 142 24.49 -6.67 -16.55
C TYR A 142 24.62 -5.96 -15.20
N ASN A 143 23.52 -5.85 -14.44
CA ASN A 143 23.52 -5.22 -13.14
C ASN A 143 22.72 -6.05 -12.13
N LYS A 144 23.44 -6.63 -11.16
CA LYS A 144 22.85 -7.43 -10.07
C LYS A 144 21.85 -6.65 -9.21
N TRP A 145 21.90 -5.33 -9.23
CA TRP A 145 20.97 -4.45 -8.54
C TRP A 145 19.93 -3.80 -9.46
N GLY A 146 20.03 -4.02 -10.77
CA GLY A 146 19.05 -3.57 -11.73
C GLY A 146 19.22 -2.14 -12.22
N ASP A 147 18.12 -1.59 -12.73
CA ASP A 147 18.05 -0.26 -13.30
C ASP A 147 17.65 0.84 -12.29
N GLY A 148 17.31 0.46 -11.05
CA GLY A 148 16.86 1.37 -10.01
C GLY A 148 15.37 1.30 -9.71
N GLY A 149 14.62 0.39 -10.35
CA GLY A 149 13.23 0.07 -10.01
C GLY A 149 13.12 -0.75 -8.71
N PHE A 150 12.27 -0.29 -7.79
CA PHE A 150 12.01 -0.92 -6.49
C PHE A 150 10.56 -0.79 -6.04
N GLY A 151 10.21 -1.56 -5.01
CA GLY A 151 8.85 -1.68 -4.50
C GLY A 151 8.05 -2.71 -5.28
N LEU A 152 6.83 -2.97 -4.83
CA LEU A 152 5.96 -4.05 -5.33
C LEU A 152 5.69 -3.97 -6.85
N CYS A 153 5.69 -2.76 -7.42
CA CYS A 153 5.55 -2.54 -8.86
C CYS A 153 6.81 -1.97 -9.54
N HIS A 154 8.02 -2.21 -9.00
CA HIS A 154 9.31 -1.79 -9.60
C HIS A 154 9.36 -0.35 -10.13
N THR A 155 8.92 0.59 -9.31
CA THR A 155 8.85 2.00 -9.71
C THR A 155 10.24 2.66 -9.66
N GLN A 156 10.59 3.37 -10.72
CA GLN A 156 11.88 4.08 -10.83
C GLN A 156 11.96 5.24 -9.84
N GLY A 157 13.17 5.56 -9.36
CA GLY A 157 13.39 6.59 -8.33
C GLY A 157 12.91 7.98 -8.76
N ILE A 158 13.33 8.41 -9.96
CA ILE A 158 12.90 9.71 -10.53
C ILE A 158 11.38 9.76 -10.71
N THR A 159 10.77 8.70 -11.24
CA THR A 159 9.30 8.63 -11.34
C THR A 159 8.67 8.72 -9.96
N ALA A 160 9.22 8.08 -8.94
CA ALA A 160 8.68 8.15 -7.60
C ALA A 160 8.74 9.56 -6.98
N GLU A 161 9.84 10.29 -7.22
CA GLU A 161 9.99 11.69 -6.83
C GLU A 161 8.95 12.60 -7.53
N GLU A 162 8.65 12.36 -8.82
CA GLU A 162 7.60 13.10 -9.53
C GLU A 162 6.21 12.93 -8.90
N TYR A 163 6.00 11.85 -8.14
CA TYR A 163 4.79 11.56 -7.35
C TYR A 163 4.96 11.81 -5.85
N GLY A 164 5.99 12.59 -5.48
CA GLY A 164 6.21 13.12 -4.13
C GLY A 164 6.78 12.11 -3.14
N LEU A 165 7.23 10.93 -3.60
CA LEU A 165 7.87 9.94 -2.74
C LEU A 165 9.32 10.34 -2.47
N ASN A 166 9.77 10.12 -1.24
CA ASN A 166 11.16 10.28 -0.85
C ASN A 166 11.96 9.05 -1.27
N THR A 167 13.06 9.23 -2.00
CA THR A 167 13.95 8.13 -2.42
C THR A 167 15.35 8.28 -1.85
N VAL A 168 16.13 7.20 -1.84
CA VAL A 168 17.48 7.20 -1.24
C VAL A 168 18.50 8.10 -1.98
N CYS A 169 18.18 8.62 -3.17
CA CYS A 169 19.02 9.59 -3.88
C CYS A 169 18.20 10.74 -4.47
N ASN A 170 17.42 11.42 -3.61
CA ASN A 170 16.69 12.63 -3.97
C ASN A 170 17.56 13.58 -4.83
N SER A 171 17.03 14.01 -5.98
CA SER A 171 17.55 15.10 -6.83
C SER A 171 18.93 14.93 -7.52
N SER A 172 19.58 13.76 -7.45
CA SER A 172 20.94 13.58 -8.02
C SER A 172 21.18 12.19 -8.66
N CYS A 173 20.32 11.80 -9.60
CA CYS A 173 20.62 10.72 -10.55
C CYS A 173 21.28 11.31 -11.80
N GLY A 174 22.61 11.38 -11.78
CA GLY A 174 23.43 11.97 -12.85
C GLY A 174 24.33 10.98 -13.59
N GLU A 175 24.23 9.68 -13.33
CA GLU A 175 25.23 8.68 -13.79
C GLU A 175 24.70 7.68 -14.83
N ALA A 176 23.49 7.84 -15.35
CA ALA A 176 22.98 6.98 -16.41
C ALA A 176 22.62 7.79 -17.66
N GLU A 177 22.80 7.17 -18.82
CA GLU A 177 22.46 7.72 -20.15
C GLU A 177 20.95 8.04 -20.32
N SER A 178 20.10 7.69 -19.34
CA SER A 178 18.69 8.04 -19.34
C SER A 178 18.20 8.47 -17.96
N LYS A 179 17.26 9.42 -17.94
CA LYS A 179 16.55 9.88 -16.73
C LYS A 179 15.67 8.83 -16.03
N TYR A 180 15.65 7.58 -16.51
CA TYR A 180 14.83 6.51 -15.95
C TYR A 180 15.64 5.34 -15.40
N VAL A 181 16.96 5.39 -15.52
CA VAL A 181 17.89 4.41 -14.96
C VAL A 181 18.76 5.12 -13.94
N CYS A 182 18.94 4.54 -12.75
CA CYS A 182 19.83 5.11 -11.75
C CYS A 182 20.59 4.00 -11.02
N TYR A 183 21.77 3.66 -11.55
CA TYR A 183 22.62 2.61 -10.97
C TYR A 183 23.08 2.92 -9.55
N LYS A 184 23.20 4.21 -9.20
CA LYS A 184 23.47 4.65 -7.83
C LYS A 184 22.32 4.32 -6.88
N HIS A 185 21.07 4.57 -7.25
CA HIS A 185 19.89 4.11 -6.48
C HIS A 185 19.89 2.60 -6.36
N ALA A 186 20.04 1.89 -7.49
CA ALA A 186 20.08 0.44 -7.56
C ALA A 186 21.09 -0.14 -6.56
N LYS A 187 22.34 0.32 -6.64
CA LYS A 187 23.42 -0.14 -5.75
C LYS A 187 23.15 0.22 -4.29
N THR A 188 22.79 1.47 -4.00
CA THR A 188 22.60 1.93 -2.61
C THR A 188 21.50 1.14 -1.91
N LEU A 189 20.35 1.00 -2.55
CA LEU A 189 19.21 0.29 -1.97
C LEU A 189 19.43 -1.23 -1.99
N GLY A 190 20.02 -1.76 -3.05
CA GLY A 190 20.40 -3.18 -3.14
C GLY A 190 21.38 -3.61 -2.04
N GLU A 191 22.40 -2.82 -1.76
CA GLU A 191 23.33 -3.05 -0.65
C GLU A 191 22.65 -2.94 0.71
N ALA A 192 21.71 -1.99 0.89
CA ALA A 192 20.95 -1.89 2.13
C ALA A 192 20.08 -3.14 2.34
N ILE A 193 19.35 -3.57 1.30
CA ILE A 193 18.50 -4.76 1.30
C ILE A 193 19.30 -6.02 1.62
N THR A 194 20.46 -6.20 0.98
CA THR A 194 21.21 -7.47 1.06
C THR A 194 22.17 -7.55 2.23
N TYR A 195 22.88 -6.46 2.55
CA TYR A 195 24.00 -6.54 3.49
C TYR A 195 23.74 -5.82 4.82
N ARG A 196 22.83 -4.85 4.88
CA ARG A 196 22.63 -4.02 6.09
C ARG A 196 21.36 -4.37 6.85
N ASP A 197 20.25 -4.44 6.14
CA ASP A 197 18.93 -4.56 6.75
C ASP A 197 18.29 -5.93 6.51
N ASN A 198 18.85 -6.76 5.61
CA ASN A 198 18.32 -8.08 5.27
C ASN A 198 16.81 -8.06 4.93
N CYS A 199 16.40 -7.08 4.12
CA CYS A 199 14.99 -6.78 3.81
C CYS A 199 14.08 -6.62 5.05
N ASP A 200 14.60 -6.10 6.17
CA ASP A 200 13.77 -5.71 7.30
C ASP A 200 12.88 -4.52 6.90
N MET A 201 11.63 -4.83 6.54
CA MET A 201 10.70 -3.83 6.04
C MET A 201 10.51 -2.66 6.99
N THR A 202 10.63 -2.87 8.31
CA THR A 202 10.54 -1.78 9.31
C THR A 202 11.64 -0.74 9.13
N LYS A 203 12.80 -1.12 8.57
CA LYS A 203 13.89 -0.19 8.24
C LYS A 203 13.74 0.32 6.82
N MET A 204 13.30 -0.54 5.91
CA MET A 204 13.36 -0.27 4.47
C MET A 204 12.43 0.84 4.00
N HIS A 205 11.20 0.88 4.48
CA HIS A 205 10.28 1.96 4.12
C HIS A 205 10.72 3.33 4.66
N ARG A 206 11.64 3.39 5.65
CA ARG A 206 12.21 4.65 6.15
C ARG A 206 13.35 5.17 5.26
N ARG A 207 13.99 4.28 4.50
CA ARG A 207 15.05 4.65 3.56
C ARG A 207 14.49 5.15 2.24
N ASP A 208 13.43 4.51 1.77
CA ASP A 208 12.83 4.78 0.46
C ASP A 208 11.32 4.52 0.53
N ASP A 209 10.52 5.55 0.25
CA ASP A 209 9.06 5.48 0.32
C ASP A 209 8.50 4.43 -0.68
N ARG A 210 9.24 4.07 -1.74
CA ARG A 210 8.82 3.00 -2.67
C ARG A 210 8.80 1.62 -2.01
N LEU A 211 9.52 1.42 -0.92
CA LEU A 211 9.47 0.17 -0.14
C LEU A 211 8.34 0.19 0.89
N HIS A 212 7.61 1.30 1.02
CA HIS A 212 6.36 1.32 1.78
C HIS A 212 5.22 0.78 0.89
N PRO A 213 4.53 -0.32 1.24
CA PRO A 213 3.56 -0.95 0.34
C PRO A 213 2.39 -0.03 -0.02
N ILE A 214 1.81 0.69 0.95
CA ILE A 214 0.73 1.66 0.66
C ILE A 214 1.21 2.79 -0.25
N LEU A 215 2.33 3.45 0.05
CA LEU A 215 2.81 4.57 -0.77
C LEU A 215 3.20 4.13 -2.19
N ASN A 216 3.80 2.94 -2.33
CA ASN A 216 4.14 2.37 -3.63
C ASN A 216 2.89 2.11 -4.47
N LEU A 217 1.90 1.40 -3.90
CA LEU A 217 0.69 1.05 -4.64
C LEU A 217 -0.21 2.27 -4.88
N ASP A 218 -0.32 3.19 -3.92
CA ASP A 218 -1.02 4.47 -4.13
C ASP A 218 -0.44 5.24 -5.33
N MET A 219 0.89 5.32 -5.43
CA MET A 219 1.53 5.96 -6.57
C MET A 219 1.18 5.26 -7.89
N VAL A 220 1.17 3.92 -7.94
CA VAL A 220 0.71 3.16 -9.11
C VAL A 220 -0.73 3.55 -9.46
N GLY A 221 -1.60 3.63 -8.45
CA GLY A 221 -2.98 4.10 -8.61
C GLY A 221 -3.07 5.49 -9.24
N ARG A 222 -2.29 6.46 -8.74
CA ARG A 222 -2.19 7.83 -9.29
C ARG A 222 -1.63 7.85 -10.70
N MET A 223 -0.61 7.05 -11.01
CA MET A 223 -0.04 6.94 -12.35
C MET A 223 -1.09 6.45 -13.35
N MET A 224 -1.81 5.38 -13.01
CA MET A 224 -2.85 4.81 -13.86
C MET A 224 -4.04 5.77 -14.03
N SER A 225 -4.46 6.47 -12.97
CA SER A 225 -5.62 7.36 -13.02
C SER A 225 -5.39 8.62 -13.86
N ARG A 226 -4.13 9.05 -14.07
CA ARG A 226 -3.80 10.18 -14.96
C ARG A 226 -4.12 9.90 -16.42
N LYS A 227 -4.09 8.63 -16.84
CA LYS A 227 -4.41 8.24 -18.21
C LYS A 227 -5.92 7.98 -18.32
N LYS A 228 -6.61 8.77 -19.13
CA LYS A 228 -7.98 8.46 -19.56
C LYS A 228 -7.96 7.28 -20.55
N GLY A 229 -9.07 6.55 -20.61
CA GLY A 229 -9.28 5.43 -21.53
C GLY A 229 -9.40 4.08 -20.83
N SER A 230 -9.22 3.03 -21.61
CA SER A 230 -9.35 1.64 -21.18
C SER A 230 -8.30 1.25 -20.13
N VAL A 231 -8.58 0.18 -19.38
CA VAL A 231 -7.65 -0.41 -18.41
C VAL A 231 -6.31 -0.75 -19.08
N ARG A 232 -6.35 -1.27 -20.32
CA ARG A 232 -5.17 -1.54 -21.14
C ARG A 232 -4.31 -0.29 -21.30
N GLU A 233 -4.90 0.83 -21.71
CA GLU A 233 -4.15 2.07 -21.93
C GLU A 233 -3.54 2.61 -20.64
N LYS A 234 -4.24 2.48 -19.50
CA LYS A 234 -3.72 2.85 -18.17
C LYS A 234 -2.51 2.02 -17.77
N VAL A 235 -2.57 0.70 -17.96
CA VAL A 235 -1.44 -0.22 -17.69
C VAL A 235 -0.28 0.03 -18.64
N GLN A 236 -0.56 0.26 -19.93
CA GLN A 236 0.46 0.60 -20.92
C GLN A 236 1.12 1.97 -20.65
N HIS A 237 0.37 2.92 -20.11
CA HIS A 237 0.91 4.20 -19.66
C HIS A 237 1.87 4.03 -18.49
N PHE A 238 1.50 3.20 -17.50
CA PHE A 238 2.39 2.85 -16.39
C PHE A 238 3.71 2.25 -16.88
N ARG A 239 3.65 1.26 -17.79
CA ARG A 239 4.84 0.54 -18.25
C ARG A 239 5.83 1.42 -19.01
N GLY A 240 5.35 2.40 -19.79
CA GLY A 240 6.19 3.18 -20.72
C GLY A 240 6.86 2.31 -21.79
N GLY A 241 7.83 2.88 -22.53
CA GLY A 241 8.59 2.15 -23.57
C GLY A 241 7.87 2.03 -24.92
N SER A 242 8.36 1.13 -25.77
CA SER A 242 7.83 0.93 -27.14
C SER A 242 6.41 0.36 -27.14
N TYR A 243 5.73 0.39 -28.29
CA TYR A 243 4.40 -0.19 -28.41
C TYR A 243 4.40 -1.70 -28.13
N GLU A 244 5.39 -2.43 -28.64
CA GLU A 244 5.55 -3.87 -28.50
C GLU A 244 5.79 -4.25 -27.03
N GLN A 245 6.67 -3.52 -26.34
CA GLN A 245 6.93 -3.71 -24.91
C GLN A 245 5.65 -3.51 -24.09
N ARG A 246 4.90 -2.44 -24.38
CA ARG A 246 3.62 -2.15 -23.72
C ARG A 246 2.55 -3.21 -24.01
N ALA A 247 2.50 -3.72 -25.24
CA ALA A 247 1.56 -4.77 -25.63
C ALA A 247 1.86 -6.09 -24.91
N GLN A 248 3.13 -6.53 -24.90
CA GLN A 248 3.57 -7.74 -24.20
C GLN A 248 3.31 -7.65 -22.70
N TYR A 249 3.60 -6.49 -22.10
CA TYR A 249 3.34 -6.25 -20.68
C TYR A 249 1.85 -6.38 -20.36
N TRP A 250 0.98 -5.76 -21.16
CA TRP A 250 -0.46 -5.88 -20.98
C TRP A 250 -0.94 -7.33 -21.11
N THR A 251 -0.43 -8.11 -22.06
CA THR A 251 -0.80 -9.53 -22.19
C THR A 251 -0.53 -10.29 -20.90
N ARG A 252 0.65 -10.13 -20.30
CA ARG A 252 1.00 -10.80 -19.04
C ARG A 252 0.17 -10.31 -17.86
N VAL A 253 -0.03 -9.00 -17.74
CA VAL A 253 -0.90 -8.43 -16.70
C VAL A 253 -2.32 -8.96 -16.85
N LYS A 254 -2.86 -9.05 -18.06
CA LYS A 254 -4.19 -9.60 -18.31
C LYS A 254 -4.29 -11.09 -17.94
N GLU A 255 -3.26 -11.88 -18.22
CA GLU A 255 -3.20 -13.28 -17.80
C GLU A 255 -3.26 -13.43 -16.27
N TYR A 256 -2.45 -12.66 -15.54
CA TYR A 256 -2.47 -12.66 -14.07
C TYR A 256 -3.77 -12.09 -13.50
N TRP A 257 -4.32 -11.07 -14.14
CA TRP A 257 -5.60 -10.51 -13.75
C TRP A 257 -6.74 -11.52 -13.91
N ASN A 258 -6.75 -12.31 -15.00
CA ASN A 258 -7.69 -13.41 -15.15
C ASN A 258 -7.48 -14.52 -14.10
N ALA A 259 -6.23 -14.85 -13.77
CA ALA A 259 -5.90 -15.85 -12.75
C ALA A 259 -6.39 -15.45 -11.34
N LEU A 260 -6.25 -14.17 -10.99
CA LEU A 260 -6.73 -13.60 -9.72
C LEU A 260 -8.26 -13.56 -9.60
N ASN A 261 -8.98 -13.64 -10.72
CA ASN A 261 -10.45 -13.64 -10.77
C ASN A 261 -11.02 -15.02 -11.16
N ASN A 262 -10.25 -16.08 -10.98
CA ASN A 262 -10.65 -17.44 -11.31
C ASN A 262 -10.58 -18.33 -10.06
N ASP A 263 -11.74 -18.68 -9.50
CA ASP A 263 -11.84 -19.44 -8.25
C ASP A 263 -11.05 -20.75 -8.31
N ARG A 264 -11.14 -21.50 -9.42
CA ARG A 264 -10.39 -22.74 -9.60
C ARG A 264 -8.87 -22.53 -9.57
N THR A 265 -8.38 -21.40 -10.06
CA THR A 265 -6.96 -21.04 -9.99
C THR A 265 -6.54 -20.71 -8.57
N LEU A 266 -7.40 -19.99 -7.83
CA LEU A 266 -7.17 -19.65 -6.42
C LEU A 266 -7.20 -20.90 -5.53
N GLU A 267 -8.16 -21.80 -5.74
CA GLU A 267 -8.27 -23.11 -5.05
C GLU A 267 -6.98 -23.93 -5.22
N LYS A 268 -6.42 -23.98 -6.43
CA LYS A 268 -5.14 -24.68 -6.67
C LYS A 268 -3.97 -24.05 -5.91
N ALA A 269 -3.92 -22.71 -5.85
CA ALA A 269 -2.89 -22.01 -5.11
C ALA A 269 -3.02 -22.27 -3.60
N GLU A 270 -4.26 -22.29 -3.09
CA GLU A 270 -4.60 -22.66 -1.72
C GLU A 270 -4.19 -24.11 -1.41
N GLU A 271 -4.59 -25.08 -2.23
CA GLU A 271 -4.22 -26.49 -2.05
C GLU A 271 -2.71 -26.69 -2.03
N ALA A 272 -1.99 -26.06 -2.97
CA ALA A 272 -0.54 -26.12 -3.05
C ALA A 272 0.11 -25.53 -1.79
N PHE A 273 -0.37 -24.38 -1.31
CA PHE A 273 0.11 -23.77 -0.08
C PHE A 273 -0.19 -24.63 1.15
N ASN A 274 -1.43 -25.08 1.31
CA ASN A 274 -1.89 -25.90 2.44
C ASN A 274 -1.11 -27.23 2.54
N LYS A 275 -0.81 -27.85 1.40
CA LYS A 275 0.01 -29.06 1.34
C LYS A 275 1.42 -28.84 1.90
N LEU A 276 2.04 -27.70 1.61
CA LEU A 276 3.38 -27.34 2.08
C LEU A 276 3.40 -26.89 3.55
N ASN A 277 2.29 -26.33 4.05
CA ASN A 277 2.26 -25.58 5.32
C ASN A 277 1.52 -26.31 6.45
N LYS A 278 1.57 -27.64 6.49
CA LYS A 278 0.94 -28.45 7.56
C LYS A 278 1.49 -28.19 8.97
N ALA A 279 2.70 -27.63 9.06
CA ALA A 279 3.38 -27.31 10.31
C ALA A 279 3.45 -25.79 10.60
N MET A 280 2.80 -24.96 9.77
CA MET A 280 2.77 -23.51 9.94
C MET A 280 2.09 -23.14 11.25
N LEU A 281 2.66 -22.17 11.97
CA LEU A 281 2.11 -21.63 13.20
C LEU A 281 1.94 -20.12 13.10
N ILE A 282 0.88 -19.61 13.73
CA ILE A 282 0.68 -18.18 13.98
C ILE A 282 0.56 -17.99 15.49
N ASN A 283 1.46 -17.23 16.09
CA ASN A 283 1.56 -17.07 17.54
C ASN A 283 1.62 -18.43 18.28
N GLY A 284 2.46 -19.34 17.79
CA GLY A 284 2.60 -20.70 18.34
C GLY A 284 1.39 -21.63 18.14
N LYS A 285 0.33 -21.21 17.44
CA LYS A 285 -0.87 -22.03 17.20
C LYS A 285 -1.00 -22.44 15.75
N LYS A 286 -1.34 -23.70 15.51
CA LYS A 286 -1.62 -24.24 14.18
C LYS A 286 -3.00 -23.78 13.68
N PRO A 287 -3.11 -23.13 12.52
CA PRO A 287 -4.39 -22.74 11.95
C PRO A 287 -5.13 -23.95 11.36
N LYS A 288 -6.46 -23.84 11.26
CA LYS A 288 -7.31 -24.84 10.59
C LYS A 288 -7.07 -24.85 9.08
N ASN A 289 -7.03 -23.66 8.47
CA ASN A 289 -6.70 -23.45 7.06
C ASN A 289 -5.42 -22.58 6.97
N PRO A 290 -4.26 -23.17 6.62
CA PRO A 290 -3.01 -22.41 6.51
C PRO A 290 -3.08 -21.23 5.52
N PHE A 291 -3.68 -21.40 4.34
CA PHE A 291 -3.74 -20.38 3.31
C PHE A 291 -4.54 -19.15 3.77
N GLU A 292 -5.79 -19.35 4.21
CA GLU A 292 -6.62 -18.26 4.76
C GLU A 292 -5.94 -17.56 5.93
N ALA A 293 -5.34 -18.31 6.84
CA ALA A 293 -4.66 -17.76 8.01
C ALA A 293 -3.43 -16.94 7.63
N TYR A 294 -2.69 -17.37 6.59
CA TYR A 294 -1.55 -16.63 6.04
C TYR A 294 -1.98 -15.31 5.39
N ILE A 295 -3.02 -15.34 4.54
CA ILE A 295 -3.56 -14.12 3.93
C ILE A 295 -4.09 -13.16 5.00
N LYS A 296 -4.83 -13.69 5.98
CA LYS A 296 -5.30 -12.89 7.12
C LYS A 296 -4.17 -12.30 7.95
N TYR A 297 -3.11 -13.06 8.20
CA TYR A 297 -1.93 -12.57 8.92
C TYR A 297 -1.36 -11.31 8.23
N TYR A 298 -1.15 -11.36 6.92
CA TYR A 298 -0.62 -10.21 6.18
C TYR A 298 -1.63 -9.08 6.02
N ALA A 299 -2.92 -9.39 5.92
CA ALA A 299 -3.97 -8.36 5.94
C ALA A 299 -3.95 -7.57 7.25
N ASP A 300 -3.79 -8.27 8.39
CA ASP A 300 -3.66 -7.65 9.71
C ASP A 300 -2.33 -6.85 9.81
N GLU A 301 -1.19 -7.41 9.36
CA GLU A 301 0.10 -6.69 9.33
C GLU A 301 0.04 -5.44 8.44
N ASN A 302 -0.73 -5.45 7.36
CA ASN A 302 -0.89 -4.28 6.49
C ASN A 302 -1.57 -3.10 7.21
N MET A 303 -2.29 -3.35 8.30
CA MET A 303 -2.84 -2.29 9.15
C MET A 303 -1.74 -1.49 9.85
N ASN A 304 -0.57 -2.09 10.10
CA ASN A 304 0.60 -1.42 10.66
C ASN A 304 1.26 -0.43 9.71
N TYR A 305 0.87 -0.45 8.44
CA TYR A 305 1.23 0.60 7.51
C TYR A 305 0.24 1.77 7.55
N GLY A 306 -0.83 1.74 8.35
CA GLY A 306 -1.83 2.81 8.38
C GLY A 306 -2.93 2.63 7.31
N LEU A 307 -3.20 1.40 6.89
CA LEU A 307 -4.20 1.09 5.86
C LEU A 307 -5.60 1.63 6.19
N TRP A 308 -6.01 1.61 7.45
CA TRP A 308 -7.32 2.15 7.84
C TRP A 308 -7.43 3.67 7.60
N LYS A 309 -6.37 4.44 7.91
CA LYS A 309 -6.33 5.89 7.64
C LYS A 309 -6.41 6.12 6.13
N TYR A 310 -5.64 5.34 5.36
CA TYR A 310 -5.65 5.42 3.91
C TYR A 310 -7.03 5.11 3.31
N ALA A 311 -7.67 4.02 3.74
CA ALA A 311 -9.00 3.63 3.28
C ALA A 311 -10.07 4.67 3.65
N ALA A 312 -9.96 5.30 4.83
CA ALA A 312 -10.86 6.36 5.27
C ALA A 312 -10.81 7.62 4.40
N MET A 313 -9.75 7.80 3.60
CA MET A 313 -9.66 8.91 2.64
C MET A 313 -10.65 8.77 1.47
N GLY A 314 -11.29 7.60 1.31
CA GLY A 314 -12.36 7.36 0.33
C GLY A 314 -11.90 7.40 -1.13
N ALA A 315 -12.87 7.50 -2.04
CA ALA A 315 -12.63 7.64 -3.47
C ALA A 315 -12.08 9.03 -3.83
N CYS A 316 -11.16 9.07 -4.80
CA CYS A 316 -10.75 10.29 -5.48
C CYS A 316 -11.85 10.67 -6.49
N GLU A 317 -12.74 11.59 -6.11
CA GLU A 317 -13.90 12.00 -6.94
C GLU A 317 -13.47 12.40 -8.38
N ASN A 318 -12.40 13.18 -8.51
CA ASN A 318 -11.85 13.61 -9.81
C ASN A 318 -11.24 12.47 -10.64
N CYS A 319 -10.83 11.37 -10.01
CA CYS A 319 -10.23 10.22 -10.70
C CYS A 319 -11.30 9.29 -11.29
N CYS A 320 -12.45 9.24 -10.62
CA CYS A 320 -13.57 8.34 -10.92
C CYS A 320 -14.56 8.85 -11.96
N SER A 321 -14.46 10.14 -12.33
CA SER A 321 -15.44 10.83 -13.17
C SER A 321 -15.19 10.71 -14.68
N ASN A 322 -14.45 9.68 -15.13
CA ASN A 322 -14.06 9.52 -16.54
C ASN A 322 -14.64 8.27 -17.19
#